data_AF-A0A4R2SVS5-F1
#
_entry.id   AF-A0A4R2SVS5-F1
#
_cell.length_a   1.000
_cell.length_b   1.000
_cell.length_c   1.000
_cell.angle_alpha   90.00
_cell.angle_beta   90.00
_cell.angle_gamma   90.00
#
_symmetry.space_group_name_H-M   'P 1'
#
loop_
_entity.id
_entity.type
_entity.pdbx_description
1 polymer ?
#
loop_
_entity_poly.entity_id
_entity_poly.type
_entity_poly.pdbx_seq_one_letter_code
_entity_poly.pdbx_strand_id
1 'polypeptide(L)'
;MRIRTLPTALAGAALLLSGGAVLAQIEGGSRGAAPVDSGSAYEVSGVTVDVAGKTADAARYSGWRLAQRKAWVQLSNRLGGGGGLVSDGTLDSLVSGIVVENEQIGPQRYIAKLGVLFDRSRAGSILGISTYADRSQPMLVIPVQYSGGVGQAFEQSTQWQQAWARYRTGNSSIDYVRPSGSGPDALLLNVGQTQRPGRGWWRTVLDQYGASDVLMPVVKLYRQWPGGPVIGVFEARHGPDNELIGSFTLRVGTPDGLSQLLDTGVKRIDDLYQQARRNGSLHVDDSLSPPPPPEAAVIDDLPTDDTTDANTAVLTGGAGISIIVQFDTPAATAVSSTEAALRAIPGVRSAATTSLALGGVSLMRVAYDGDPAALKTALEARGYQVFGSGQTIRIRRVAQLLPPDLPADNATTG
;
A
#
# COMPACT_ATOMS: atom_id res chain seq x y z
N MET A 1 -9.47 68.10 -50.04
CA MET A 1 -9.79 66.75 -50.57
C MET A 1 -8.49 66.00 -50.79
N ARG A 2 -8.06 65.19 -49.81
CA ARG A 2 -6.91 64.26 -49.90
C ARG A 2 -6.84 63.42 -48.60
N ILE A 3 -6.98 62.10 -48.77
CA ILE A 3 -6.11 61.01 -48.25
C ILE A 3 -5.67 61.10 -46.76
N ARG A 4 -6.00 60.08 -45.93
CA ARG A 4 -5.10 58.99 -45.42
C ARG A 4 -5.54 58.40 -44.06
N THR A 5 -5.43 57.06 -43.99
CA THR A 5 -5.01 56.18 -42.86
C THR A 5 -5.79 56.09 -41.55
N LEU A 6 -6.14 54.84 -41.20
CA LEU A 6 -6.31 54.35 -39.83
C LEU A 6 -5.10 54.70 -38.94
N PRO A 7 -5.35 54.81 -37.63
CA PRO A 7 -4.54 54.03 -36.69
C PRO A 7 -5.38 53.26 -35.68
N THR A 8 -4.86 52.07 -35.40
CA THR A 8 -5.00 51.24 -34.19
C THR A 8 -5.34 52.01 -32.91
N ALA A 9 -6.41 51.60 -32.23
CA ALA A 9 -6.68 51.95 -30.84
C ALA A 9 -6.50 50.70 -29.96
N LEU A 10 -5.43 50.70 -29.16
CA LEU A 10 -5.33 49.94 -27.92
C LEU A 10 -6.41 50.44 -26.95
N ALA A 11 -7.24 49.55 -26.41
CA ALA A 11 -7.88 49.77 -25.12
C ALA A 11 -8.43 48.45 -24.55
N GLY A 12 -8.10 48.19 -23.28
CA GLY A 12 -9.05 47.61 -22.34
C GLY A 12 -8.87 46.14 -22.02
N ALA A 13 -8.09 45.87 -20.96
CA ALA A 13 -8.10 44.62 -20.23
C ALA A 13 -9.53 44.25 -19.79
N ALA A 14 -10.01 43.08 -20.21
CA ALA A 14 -11.14 42.40 -19.59
C ALA A 14 -10.62 41.07 -19.01
N LEU A 15 -10.34 41.09 -17.71
CA LEU A 15 -10.22 39.91 -16.86
C LEU A 15 -11.56 39.16 -16.91
N LEU A 16 -11.70 38.25 -17.87
CA LEU A 16 -12.70 37.20 -17.78
C LEU A 16 -12.16 36.14 -16.81
N LEU A 17 -12.56 36.31 -15.55
CA LEU A 17 -12.75 35.24 -14.58
C LEU A 17 -13.70 34.20 -15.20
N SER A 18 -13.15 33.35 -16.07
CA SER A 18 -13.77 32.09 -16.42
C SER A 18 -13.72 31.24 -15.16
N GLY A 19 -14.87 31.13 -14.51
CA GLY A 19 -15.08 30.16 -13.45
C GLY A 19 -14.70 28.80 -13.98
N GLY A 20 -13.54 28.31 -13.55
CA GLY A 20 -13.15 26.92 -13.70
C GLY A 20 -14.16 26.08 -12.94
N ALA A 21 -15.26 25.71 -13.61
CA ALA A 21 -15.82 24.40 -13.38
C ALA A 21 -14.67 23.45 -13.63
N VAL A 22 -14.09 22.91 -12.55
CA VAL A 22 -13.23 21.75 -12.63
C VAL A 22 -14.13 20.58 -13.02
N LEU A 23 -14.58 20.59 -14.28
CA LEU A 23 -14.83 19.38 -15.02
C LEU A 23 -13.45 18.75 -15.13
N ALA A 24 -13.13 17.91 -14.16
CA ALA A 24 -12.11 16.90 -14.33
C ALA A 24 -12.52 16.12 -15.57
N GLN A 25 -11.95 16.53 -16.71
CA GLN A 25 -12.00 15.83 -17.96
C GLN A 25 -11.24 14.52 -17.74
N ILE A 26 -11.95 13.52 -17.23
CA ILE A 26 -11.50 12.13 -17.21
C ILE A 26 -11.63 11.65 -18.65
N GLU A 27 -10.68 12.08 -19.47
CA GLU A 27 -10.49 11.56 -20.81
C GLU A 27 -9.14 10.85 -20.80
N GLY A 28 -9.21 9.57 -20.44
CA GLY A 28 -8.05 8.72 -20.19
C GLY A 28 -8.41 7.39 -19.55
N GLY A 29 -9.18 6.55 -20.28
CA GLY A 29 -9.34 5.12 -19.98
C GLY A 29 -10.24 4.79 -18.78
N SER A 30 -11.46 4.34 -19.05
CA SER A 30 -12.39 3.70 -18.11
C SER A 30 -11.84 2.36 -17.56
N ARG A 31 -10.72 2.40 -16.83
CA ARG A 31 -10.16 1.26 -16.10
C ARG A 31 -10.17 1.58 -14.61
N GLY A 32 -11.17 1.05 -13.93
CA GLY A 32 -11.26 1.05 -12.47
C GLY A 32 -12.11 2.16 -11.85
N ALA A 33 -12.65 1.88 -10.67
CA ALA A 33 -13.35 2.84 -9.82
C ALA A 33 -12.54 2.98 -8.53
N ALA A 34 -11.87 4.12 -8.36
CA ALA A 34 -11.09 4.39 -7.15
C ALA A 34 -12.04 4.41 -5.93
N PRO A 35 -11.77 3.60 -4.88
CA PRO A 35 -12.61 3.61 -3.69
C PRO A 35 -12.54 4.93 -2.94
N VAL A 36 -13.66 5.30 -2.32
CA VAL A 36 -13.72 6.44 -1.39
C VAL A 36 -12.91 6.08 -0.14
N ASP A 37 -11.91 6.88 0.20
CA ASP A 37 -11.14 6.70 1.43
C ASP A 37 -12.07 6.89 2.64
N SER A 38 -12.21 5.83 3.43
CA SER A 38 -13.08 5.78 4.61
C SER A 38 -12.36 5.15 5.80
N GLY A 39 -11.05 4.91 5.70
CA GLY A 39 -10.31 4.12 6.69
C GLY A 39 -10.19 4.79 8.06
N SER A 40 -10.19 6.12 8.10
CA SER A 40 -9.81 6.91 9.27
C SER A 40 -10.97 7.52 10.07
N ALA A 41 -12.21 7.51 9.55
CA ALA A 41 -13.33 8.21 10.17
C ALA A 41 -14.60 7.36 10.30
N TYR A 42 -15.30 7.51 11.43
CA TYR A 42 -16.68 7.06 11.60
C TYR A 42 -17.62 8.03 10.91
N GLU A 43 -18.68 7.51 10.29
CA GLU A 43 -19.71 8.34 9.66
C GLU A 43 -21.05 8.16 10.35
N VAL A 44 -21.71 9.28 10.63
CA VAL A 44 -23.10 9.28 11.03
C VAL A 44 -23.89 10.06 9.99
N SER A 45 -24.60 9.33 9.14
CA SER A 45 -25.42 9.88 8.06
C SER A 45 -26.88 10.09 8.49
N GLY A 46 -27.57 10.93 7.73
CA GLY A 46 -29.00 11.17 7.87
C GLY A 46 -29.40 12.01 9.08
N VAL A 47 -28.50 12.83 9.62
CA VAL A 47 -28.79 13.71 10.75
C VAL A 47 -29.63 14.89 10.27
N THR A 48 -30.90 14.91 10.67
CA THR A 48 -31.83 15.99 10.31
C THR A 48 -31.73 17.15 11.29
N VAL A 49 -31.57 18.36 10.74
CA VAL A 49 -31.54 19.61 11.48
C VAL A 49 -32.55 20.59 10.91
N ASP A 50 -33.20 21.30 11.82
CA ASP A 50 -34.13 22.38 11.54
C ASP A 50 -33.94 23.41 12.64
N VAL A 51 -33.36 24.55 12.29
CA VAL A 51 -32.99 25.60 13.24
C VAL A 51 -33.29 26.97 12.67
N ALA A 52 -33.64 27.90 13.55
CA ALA A 52 -33.81 29.30 13.23
C ALA A 52 -32.64 30.14 13.74
N GLY A 53 -32.31 31.22 13.04
CA GLY A 53 -31.22 32.13 13.39
C GLY A 53 -31.53 33.56 12.98
N LYS A 54 -30.78 34.52 13.55
CA LYS A 54 -30.94 35.96 13.24
C LYS A 54 -30.60 36.30 11.78
N THR A 55 -29.75 35.49 11.17
CA THR A 55 -29.35 35.54 9.76
C THR A 55 -29.27 34.12 9.19
N ALA A 56 -29.24 34.00 7.88
CA ALA A 56 -29.07 32.72 7.18
C ALA A 56 -27.79 31.99 7.63
N ASP A 57 -26.67 32.69 7.70
CA ASP A 57 -25.39 32.11 8.15
C ASP A 57 -25.43 31.68 9.62
N ALA A 58 -26.03 32.49 10.49
CA ALA A 58 -26.19 32.13 11.90
C ALA A 58 -27.04 30.87 12.07
N ALA A 59 -28.14 30.76 11.30
CA ALA A 59 -28.97 29.55 11.27
C ALA A 59 -28.15 28.34 10.79
N ARG A 60 -27.38 28.49 9.70
CA ARG A 60 -26.52 27.42 9.15
C ARG A 60 -25.49 26.91 10.16
N TYR A 61 -24.70 27.80 10.76
CA TYR A 61 -23.68 27.40 11.75
C TYR A 61 -24.31 26.75 12.99
N SER A 62 -25.46 27.24 13.44
CA SER A 62 -26.20 26.61 14.55
C SER A 62 -26.71 25.21 14.17
N GLY A 63 -27.08 25.01 12.90
CA GLY A 63 -27.52 23.74 12.34
C GLY A 63 -26.39 22.73 12.31
N TRP A 64 -25.20 23.15 11.90
CA TRP A 64 -24.01 22.29 11.91
C TRP A 64 -23.64 21.86 13.34
N ARG A 65 -23.64 22.77 14.32
CA ARG A 65 -23.38 22.41 15.73
C ARG A 65 -24.44 21.45 16.28
N LEU A 66 -25.71 21.68 15.95
CA LEU A 66 -26.79 20.75 16.33
C LEU A 66 -26.59 19.37 15.69
N ALA A 67 -26.18 19.32 14.43
CA ALA A 67 -25.90 18.08 13.73
C ALA A 67 -24.74 17.31 14.38
N GLN A 68 -23.63 17.97 14.68
CA GLN A 68 -22.48 17.37 15.37
C GLN A 68 -22.88 16.74 16.71
N ARG A 69 -23.65 17.46 17.54
CA ARG A 69 -24.14 16.93 18.83
C ARG A 69 -25.04 15.70 18.64
N LYS A 70 -26.03 15.79 17.75
CA LYS A 70 -26.93 14.65 17.46
C LYS A 70 -26.16 13.45 16.93
N ALA A 71 -25.24 13.70 16.00
CA ALA A 71 -24.40 12.69 15.38
C ALA A 71 -23.52 11.98 16.42
N TRP A 72 -22.92 12.72 17.35
CA TRP A 72 -22.10 12.17 18.42
C TRP A 72 -22.90 11.26 19.35
N VAL A 73 -24.12 11.67 19.74
CA VAL A 73 -25.00 10.84 20.57
C VAL A 73 -25.35 9.54 19.83
N GLN A 74 -25.64 9.61 18.52
CA GLN A 74 -25.90 8.42 17.72
C GLN A 74 -24.67 7.50 17.62
N LEU A 75 -23.48 8.06 17.42
CA LEU A 75 -22.22 7.31 17.35
C LEU A 75 -21.91 6.63 18.69
N SER A 76 -21.91 7.38 19.78
CA SER A 76 -21.60 6.88 21.13
C SER A 76 -22.58 5.79 21.57
N ASN A 77 -23.88 5.92 21.26
CA ASN A 77 -24.86 4.85 21.49
C ASN A 77 -24.54 3.58 20.70
N ARG A 78 -24.16 3.72 19.43
CA ARG A 78 -23.81 2.57 18.57
C ARG A 78 -22.57 1.84 19.07
N LEU A 79 -21.58 2.59 19.56
CA LEU A 79 -20.32 2.06 20.07
C LEU A 79 -20.40 1.62 21.54
N GLY A 80 -21.54 1.77 22.23
CA GLY A 80 -21.71 1.34 23.61
C GLY A 80 -21.20 2.33 24.67
N GLY A 81 -20.81 3.55 24.28
CA GLY A 81 -20.37 4.62 25.18
C GLY A 81 -21.50 5.41 25.87
N GLY A 82 -22.73 4.90 25.86
CA GLY A 82 -23.84 5.41 26.69
C GLY A 82 -24.44 6.77 26.31
N GLY A 83 -24.13 7.33 25.14
CA GLY A 83 -24.83 8.52 24.62
C GLY A 83 -24.44 9.86 25.26
N GLY A 84 -23.34 9.90 26.02
CA GLY A 84 -22.90 11.09 26.74
C GLY A 84 -22.61 12.28 25.81
N LEU A 85 -23.19 13.44 26.12
CA LEU A 85 -22.87 14.69 25.43
C LEU A 85 -21.44 15.14 25.80
N VAL A 86 -20.69 15.57 24.79
CA VAL A 86 -19.39 16.22 24.97
C VAL A 86 -19.50 17.72 24.67
N SER A 87 -18.52 18.50 25.13
CA SER A 87 -18.49 19.94 24.88
C SER A 87 -18.34 20.23 23.37
N ASP A 88 -18.88 21.35 22.90
CA ASP A 88 -18.76 21.73 21.49
C ASP A 88 -17.29 21.89 21.05
N GLY A 89 -16.40 22.41 21.92
CA GLY A 89 -14.96 22.49 21.61
C GLY A 89 -14.29 21.12 21.49
N THR A 90 -14.77 20.12 22.24
CA THR A 90 -14.37 18.73 22.04
C THR A 90 -14.87 18.20 20.70
N LEU A 91 -16.13 18.45 20.34
CA LEU A 91 -16.70 18.03 19.04
C LEU A 91 -15.91 18.60 17.87
N ASP A 92 -15.50 19.87 17.92
CA ASP A 92 -14.69 20.49 16.87
C ASP A 92 -13.33 19.79 16.68
N SER A 93 -12.75 19.26 17.77
CA SER A 93 -11.51 18.47 17.68
C SER A 93 -11.71 17.05 17.14
N LEU A 94 -12.94 16.51 17.20
CA LEU A 94 -13.29 15.16 16.77
C LEU A 94 -13.80 15.10 15.34
N VAL A 95 -14.52 16.14 14.91
CA VAL A 95 -15.17 16.17 13.60
C VAL A 95 -14.11 16.42 12.54
N SER A 96 -13.92 15.43 11.66
CA SER A 96 -13.01 15.56 10.52
C SER A 96 -13.69 16.20 9.31
N GLY A 97 -15.02 16.16 9.24
CA GLY A 97 -15.79 16.81 8.18
C GLY A 97 -17.31 16.69 8.33
N ILE A 98 -18.03 17.49 7.55
CA ILE A 98 -19.49 17.45 7.43
C ILE A 98 -19.83 17.22 5.96
N VAL A 99 -20.70 16.25 5.70
CA VAL A 99 -21.19 15.90 4.37
C VAL A 99 -22.62 16.40 4.23
N VAL A 100 -22.87 17.23 3.23
CA VAL A 100 -24.20 17.78 2.98
C VAL A 100 -24.97 16.84 2.07
N GLU A 101 -26.02 16.19 2.57
CA GLU A 101 -26.90 15.34 1.74
C GLU A 101 -28.00 16.18 1.07
N ASN A 102 -28.62 17.08 1.84
CA ASN A 102 -29.62 18.02 1.36
C ASN A 102 -29.59 19.27 2.26
N GLU A 103 -29.65 20.45 1.65
CA GLU A 103 -29.58 21.73 2.37
C GLU A 103 -30.56 22.73 1.79
N GLN A 104 -31.34 23.37 2.65
CA GLN A 104 -32.24 24.47 2.33
C GLN A 104 -31.98 25.63 3.28
N ILE A 105 -31.63 26.78 2.71
CA ILE A 105 -31.26 27.99 3.45
C ILE A 105 -32.31 29.05 3.18
N GLY A 106 -33.11 29.36 4.20
CA GLY A 106 -33.99 30.51 4.22
C GLY A 106 -33.34 31.73 4.88
N PRO A 107 -34.00 32.90 4.91
CA PRO A 107 -33.45 34.12 5.48
C PRO A 107 -33.08 34.01 6.98
N GLN A 108 -33.83 33.19 7.71
CA GLN A 108 -33.69 32.98 9.16
C GLN A 108 -33.88 31.52 9.57
N ARG A 109 -33.95 30.57 8.61
CA ARG A 109 -34.20 29.15 8.89
C ARG A 109 -33.28 28.29 8.07
N TYR A 110 -32.78 27.22 8.68
CA TYR A 110 -31.89 26.26 8.07
C TYR A 110 -32.45 24.87 8.27
N ILE A 111 -32.74 24.18 7.16
CA ILE A 111 -33.21 22.79 7.16
C ILE A 111 -32.21 21.98 6.35
N ALA A 112 -31.63 20.94 6.96
CA ALA A 112 -30.68 20.10 6.27
C ALA A 112 -30.71 18.66 6.75
N LYS A 113 -30.27 17.76 5.87
CA LYS A 113 -29.90 16.39 6.19
C LYS A 113 -28.39 16.29 6.01
N LEU A 114 -27.68 16.02 7.09
CA LEU A 114 -26.22 16.10 7.15
C LEU A 114 -25.64 14.74 7.59
N GLY A 115 -24.48 14.42 7.04
CA GLY A 115 -23.58 13.40 7.55
C GLY A 115 -22.43 14.07 8.32
N VAL A 116 -22.03 13.49 9.45
CA VAL A 116 -20.87 13.97 10.23
C VAL A 116 -19.82 12.88 10.27
N LEU A 117 -18.58 13.25 9.92
CA LEU A 117 -17.40 12.38 9.97
C LEU A 117 -16.63 12.67 11.26
N PHE A 118 -16.36 11.63 12.04
CA PHE A 118 -15.58 11.71 13.28
C PHE A 118 -14.27 10.94 13.10
N ASP A 119 -13.15 11.54 13.50
CA ASP A 119 -11.89 10.83 13.59
C ASP A 119 -12.04 9.62 14.53
N ARG A 120 -11.75 8.43 14.01
CA ARG A 120 -11.98 7.18 14.73
C ARG A 120 -11.08 7.08 15.96
N SER A 121 -9.80 7.45 15.84
CA SER A 121 -8.81 7.34 16.92
C SER A 121 -9.18 8.24 18.10
N ARG A 122 -9.59 9.47 17.81
CA ARG A 122 -9.99 10.45 18.82
C ARG A 122 -11.36 10.13 19.41
N ALA A 123 -12.32 9.66 18.60
CA ALA A 123 -13.62 9.23 19.10
C ALA A 123 -13.47 8.02 20.04
N GLY A 124 -12.63 7.05 19.69
CA GLY A 124 -12.33 5.89 20.51
C GLY A 124 -11.68 6.23 21.85
N SER A 125 -10.69 7.13 21.85
CA SER A 125 -10.01 7.53 23.09
C SER A 125 -10.95 8.22 24.08
N ILE A 126 -11.90 9.02 23.60
CA ILE A 126 -12.92 9.67 24.45
C ILE A 126 -13.93 8.66 24.98
N LEU A 127 -14.36 7.70 24.15
CA LEU A 127 -15.33 6.68 24.56
C LEU A 127 -14.71 5.56 25.40
N GLY A 128 -13.38 5.51 25.51
CA GLY A 128 -12.66 4.44 26.22
C GLY A 128 -12.74 3.08 25.50
N ILE A 129 -12.94 3.09 24.18
CA ILE A 129 -13.13 1.88 23.37
C ILE A 129 -11.88 1.65 22.51
N SER A 130 -11.36 0.42 22.51
CA SER A 130 -10.24 0.04 21.63
C SER A 130 -10.69 -0.04 20.18
N THR A 131 -10.39 1.00 19.41
CA THR A 131 -10.80 1.12 18.00
C THR A 131 -10.14 0.12 17.06
N TYR A 132 -9.00 -0.46 17.46
CA TYR A 132 -8.25 -1.42 16.67
C TYR A 132 -8.66 -2.87 16.94
N ALA A 133 -9.11 -3.20 18.16
CA ALA A 133 -9.58 -4.55 18.49
C ALA A 133 -10.92 -4.90 17.80
N ASP A 134 -11.68 -3.88 17.42
CA ASP A 134 -13.00 -4.05 16.84
C ASP A 134 -13.02 -4.34 15.33
N ARG A 135 -11.88 -4.28 14.62
CA ARG A 135 -11.83 -4.60 13.18
C ARG A 135 -11.23 -5.96 12.87
N SER A 136 -11.63 -6.55 11.75
CA SER A 136 -10.97 -7.73 11.20
C SER A 136 -9.54 -7.39 10.78
N GLN A 137 -8.73 -8.43 10.58
CA GLN A 137 -7.54 -8.29 9.74
C GLN A 137 -7.93 -7.80 8.32
N PRO A 138 -7.00 -7.21 7.55
CA PRO A 138 -7.31 -6.68 6.23
C PRO A 138 -7.83 -7.76 5.27
N MET A 139 -8.98 -7.50 4.64
CA MET A 139 -9.73 -8.42 3.78
C MET A 139 -9.80 -7.88 2.36
N LEU A 140 -9.20 -8.58 1.40
CA LEU A 140 -9.24 -8.21 -0.02
C LEU A 140 -10.64 -8.42 -0.60
N VAL A 141 -11.25 -7.38 -1.15
CA VAL A 141 -12.58 -7.48 -1.76
C VAL A 141 -12.49 -7.68 -3.26
N ILE A 142 -13.15 -8.73 -3.76
CA ILE A 142 -13.32 -9.02 -5.19
C ILE A 142 -14.82 -9.01 -5.53
N PRO A 143 -15.38 -7.86 -5.94
CA PRO A 143 -16.80 -7.79 -6.32
C PRO A 143 -17.04 -8.53 -7.63
N VAL A 144 -17.88 -9.57 -7.60
CA VAL A 144 -18.24 -10.35 -8.79
C VAL A 144 -19.66 -10.01 -9.23
N GLN A 145 -19.83 -9.59 -10.47
CA GLN A 145 -21.13 -9.33 -11.09
C GLN A 145 -21.41 -10.36 -12.19
N TYR A 146 -22.51 -11.07 -12.08
CA TYR A 146 -23.08 -11.86 -13.16
C TYR A 146 -24.23 -11.09 -13.80
N SER A 147 -24.13 -10.85 -15.11
CA SER A 147 -25.20 -10.24 -15.90
C SER A 147 -25.27 -10.91 -17.27
N GLY A 148 -26.47 -11.32 -17.67
CA GLY A 148 -26.65 -12.03 -18.95
C GLY A 148 -25.88 -13.36 -19.04
N GLY A 149 -25.63 -14.02 -17.90
CA GLY A 149 -24.88 -15.26 -17.81
C GLY A 149 -23.35 -15.10 -17.80
N VAL A 150 -22.83 -13.87 -17.97
CA VAL A 150 -21.39 -13.59 -17.95
C VAL A 150 -20.99 -13.05 -16.58
N GLY A 151 -20.03 -13.70 -15.94
CA GLY A 151 -19.41 -13.26 -14.69
C GLY A 151 -18.24 -12.33 -14.97
N GLN A 152 -18.18 -11.20 -14.26
CA GLN A 152 -17.12 -10.21 -14.37
C GLN A 152 -16.74 -9.68 -12.98
N ALA A 153 -15.46 -9.46 -12.74
CA ALA A 153 -14.90 -8.82 -11.55
C ALA A 153 -14.13 -7.56 -11.97
N PHE A 154 -12.79 -7.60 -11.99
CA PHE A 154 -11.93 -6.48 -12.40
C PHE A 154 -11.47 -6.53 -13.86
N GLU A 155 -11.85 -7.56 -14.63
CA GLU A 155 -11.56 -7.66 -16.07
C GLU A 155 -12.22 -6.52 -16.86
N GLN A 156 -13.36 -6.01 -16.36
CA GLN A 156 -14.07 -4.85 -16.88
C GLN A 156 -14.67 -4.04 -15.71
N SER A 157 -14.86 -2.74 -15.89
CA SER A 157 -15.55 -1.93 -14.87
C SER A 157 -17.02 -2.33 -14.78
N THR A 158 -17.45 -2.79 -13.60
CA THR A 158 -18.84 -3.18 -13.34
C THR A 158 -19.55 -2.18 -12.44
N GLN A 159 -20.88 -2.10 -12.53
CA GLN A 159 -21.67 -1.25 -11.64
C GLN A 159 -21.59 -1.73 -10.19
N TRP A 160 -21.39 -3.03 -9.98
CA TRP A 160 -21.16 -3.60 -8.66
C TRP A 160 -19.83 -3.17 -8.04
N GLN A 161 -18.75 -3.18 -8.81
CA GLN A 161 -17.46 -2.64 -8.38
C GLN A 161 -17.58 -1.15 -8.02
N GLN A 162 -18.29 -0.37 -8.84
CA GLN A 162 -18.52 1.05 -8.55
C GLN A 162 -19.33 1.27 -7.27
N ALA A 163 -20.32 0.43 -6.98
CA ALA A 163 -21.07 0.49 -5.71
C ALA A 163 -20.16 0.22 -4.51
N TRP A 164 -19.30 -0.80 -4.58
CA TRP A 164 -18.28 -1.07 -3.54
C TRP A 164 -17.25 0.05 -3.39
N ALA A 165 -16.86 0.69 -4.49
CA ALA A 165 -15.95 1.84 -4.47
C ALA A 165 -16.59 3.04 -3.76
N ARG A 166 -17.88 3.33 -4.02
CA ARG A 166 -18.62 4.42 -3.35
C ARG A 166 -18.97 4.13 -1.89
N TYR A 167 -19.07 2.85 -1.52
CA TYR A 167 -19.44 2.47 -0.15
C TYR A 167 -18.42 2.98 0.87
N ARG A 168 -18.90 3.55 1.96
CA ARG A 168 -18.06 4.07 3.03
C ARG A 168 -17.91 3.02 4.11
N THR A 169 -16.70 2.48 4.25
CA THR A 169 -16.39 1.37 5.15
C THR A 169 -16.04 1.82 6.57
N GLY A 170 -16.08 3.12 6.83
CA GLY A 170 -15.74 3.74 8.11
C GLY A 170 -16.62 3.33 9.30
N ASN A 171 -17.74 2.64 9.05
CA ASN A 171 -18.59 2.09 10.11
C ASN A 171 -18.53 0.56 10.20
N SER A 172 -17.77 -0.10 9.33
CA SER A 172 -17.71 -1.56 9.30
C SER A 172 -16.63 -2.10 10.24
N SER A 173 -16.97 -3.17 10.96
CA SER A 173 -15.98 -3.99 11.70
C SER A 173 -15.10 -4.82 10.76
N ILE A 174 -15.30 -4.78 9.45
CA ILE A 174 -14.47 -5.47 8.46
C ILE A 174 -13.50 -4.46 7.85
N ASP A 175 -12.21 -4.78 7.86
CA ASP A 175 -11.20 -3.94 7.22
C ASP A 175 -11.03 -4.30 5.74
N TYR A 176 -11.68 -3.56 4.87
CA TYR A 176 -11.71 -3.86 3.43
C TYR A 176 -10.52 -3.26 2.69
N VAL A 177 -9.67 -4.12 2.12
CA VAL A 177 -8.72 -3.77 1.08
C VAL A 177 -9.46 -3.76 -0.26
N ARG A 178 -9.59 -2.58 -0.86
CA ARG A 178 -10.37 -2.38 -2.09
C ARG A 178 -9.45 -1.94 -3.24
N PRO A 179 -9.14 -2.84 -4.18
CA PRO A 179 -8.38 -2.49 -5.37
C PRO A 179 -9.16 -1.54 -6.28
N SER A 180 -8.44 -0.68 -6.99
CA SER A 180 -9.05 0.25 -7.94
C SER A 180 -9.50 -0.44 -9.23
N GLY A 181 -8.92 -1.58 -9.58
CA GLY A 181 -9.14 -2.28 -10.84
C GLY A 181 -8.22 -1.81 -11.96
N SER A 182 -7.01 -1.38 -11.62
CA SER A 182 -6.02 -0.87 -12.57
C SER A 182 -4.75 -1.73 -12.59
N GLY A 183 -3.92 -1.58 -13.61
CA GLY A 183 -2.67 -2.32 -13.73
C GLY A 183 -2.87 -3.85 -13.74
N PRO A 184 -2.22 -4.60 -12.82
CA PRO A 184 -2.31 -6.06 -12.77
C PRO A 184 -3.64 -6.59 -12.19
N ASP A 185 -4.50 -5.73 -11.62
CA ASP A 185 -5.73 -6.12 -10.93
C ASP A 185 -6.64 -7.00 -11.82
N ALA A 186 -6.79 -6.66 -13.10
CA ALA A 186 -7.64 -7.41 -14.03
C ALA A 186 -7.15 -8.85 -14.30
N LEU A 187 -5.84 -9.10 -14.16
CA LEU A 187 -5.25 -10.43 -14.33
C LEU A 187 -5.29 -11.25 -13.05
N LEU A 188 -5.08 -10.59 -11.90
CA LEU A 188 -4.98 -11.23 -10.60
C LEU A 188 -6.34 -11.43 -9.91
N LEU A 189 -7.29 -10.52 -10.13
CA LEU A 189 -8.57 -10.43 -9.43
C LEU A 189 -9.74 -10.62 -10.41
N ASN A 190 -9.78 -11.81 -10.99
CA ASN A 190 -10.74 -12.18 -12.04
C ASN A 190 -11.68 -13.29 -11.56
N VAL A 191 -12.81 -13.49 -12.24
CA VAL A 191 -13.84 -14.47 -11.83
C VAL A 191 -13.32 -15.92 -11.87
N GLY A 192 -12.35 -16.22 -12.72
CA GLY A 192 -11.71 -17.53 -12.73
C GLY A 192 -10.85 -17.79 -11.48
N GLN A 193 -10.24 -16.75 -10.90
CA GLN A 193 -9.44 -16.88 -9.69
C GLN A 193 -10.29 -17.10 -8.44
N THR A 194 -11.48 -16.49 -8.37
CA THR A 194 -12.42 -16.64 -7.25
C THR A 194 -12.95 -18.07 -7.06
N GLN A 195 -12.74 -18.95 -8.05
CA GLN A 195 -13.14 -20.35 -8.00
C GLN A 195 -11.97 -21.31 -7.72
N ARG A 196 -10.74 -20.79 -7.54
CA ARG A 196 -9.55 -21.61 -7.35
C ARG A 196 -9.19 -21.67 -5.86
N PRO A 197 -9.17 -22.84 -5.22
CA PRO A 197 -8.83 -22.97 -3.80
C PRO A 197 -7.32 -22.92 -3.50
N GLY A 198 -6.46 -22.78 -4.52
CA GLY A 198 -5.00 -22.91 -4.37
C GLY A 198 -4.38 -21.88 -3.42
N ARG A 199 -4.05 -22.28 -2.19
CA ARG A 199 -3.52 -21.40 -1.14
C ARG A 199 -2.18 -20.76 -1.49
N GLY A 200 -1.30 -21.48 -2.18
CA GLY A 200 -0.01 -20.93 -2.62
C GLY A 200 -0.17 -19.71 -3.55
N TRP A 201 -1.15 -19.79 -4.47
CA TRP A 201 -1.49 -18.66 -5.33
C TRP A 201 -2.15 -17.52 -4.56
N TRP A 202 -3.14 -17.84 -3.70
CA TRP A 202 -3.81 -16.83 -2.88
C TRP A 202 -2.86 -16.09 -1.95
N ARG A 203 -1.89 -16.78 -1.34
CA ARG A 203 -0.83 -16.15 -0.57
C ARG A 203 -0.08 -15.10 -1.39
N THR A 204 0.37 -15.44 -2.60
CA THR A 204 1.05 -14.47 -3.48
C THR A 204 0.18 -13.27 -3.80
N VAL A 205 -1.12 -13.48 -4.09
CA VAL A 205 -2.06 -12.39 -4.36
C VAL A 205 -2.25 -11.53 -3.10
N LEU A 206 -2.55 -12.13 -1.96
CA LEU A 206 -2.82 -11.44 -0.70
C LEU A 206 -1.60 -10.66 -0.20
N ASP A 207 -0.39 -11.24 -0.31
CA ASP A 207 0.88 -10.57 -0.01
C ASP A 207 1.07 -9.31 -0.87
N GLN A 208 0.71 -9.36 -2.16
CA GLN A 208 0.79 -8.20 -3.06
C GLN A 208 -0.17 -7.06 -2.67
N TYR A 209 -1.34 -7.39 -2.13
CA TYR A 209 -2.35 -6.40 -1.72
C TYR A 209 -2.28 -6.04 -0.23
N GLY A 210 -1.39 -6.66 0.56
CA GLY A 210 -1.31 -6.46 2.01
C GLY A 210 -2.57 -6.93 2.76
N ALA A 211 -3.22 -7.98 2.24
CA ALA A 211 -4.41 -8.57 2.82
C ALA A 211 -4.09 -9.89 3.54
N SER A 212 -4.91 -10.26 4.51
CA SER A 212 -4.80 -11.53 5.24
C SER A 212 -5.75 -12.60 4.69
N ASP A 213 -6.89 -12.20 4.14
CA ASP A 213 -7.84 -13.11 3.47
C ASP A 213 -8.66 -12.37 2.41
N VAL A 214 -9.59 -13.06 1.75
CA VAL A 214 -10.39 -12.58 0.61
C VAL A 214 -11.90 -12.67 0.87
N LEU A 215 -12.63 -11.64 0.44
CA LEU A 215 -14.08 -11.55 0.41
C LEU A 215 -14.56 -11.41 -1.03
N MET A 216 -15.54 -12.23 -1.40
CA MET A 216 -16.06 -12.31 -2.76
C MET A 216 -17.55 -12.01 -2.76
N PRO A 217 -17.95 -10.73 -2.65
CA PRO A 217 -19.34 -10.35 -2.72
C PRO A 217 -19.86 -10.50 -4.15
N VAL A 218 -20.82 -11.40 -4.36
CA VAL A 218 -21.37 -11.73 -5.67
C VAL A 218 -22.75 -11.11 -5.84
N VAL A 219 -23.03 -10.54 -7.02
CA VAL A 219 -24.38 -10.17 -7.45
C VAL A 219 -24.72 -10.84 -8.77
N LYS A 220 -25.88 -11.49 -8.85
CA LYS A 220 -26.48 -12.02 -10.08
C LYS A 220 -27.67 -11.15 -10.46
N LEU A 221 -27.56 -10.45 -11.59
CA LEU A 221 -28.58 -9.54 -12.08
C LEU A 221 -29.45 -10.23 -13.14
N TYR A 222 -30.74 -10.32 -12.84
CA TYR A 222 -31.76 -10.84 -13.74
C TYR A 222 -32.65 -9.68 -14.19
N ARG A 223 -32.89 -9.62 -15.50
CA ARG A 223 -33.87 -8.71 -16.11
C ARG A 223 -35.03 -9.56 -16.59
N GLN A 224 -36.24 -9.31 -16.09
CA GLN A 224 -37.41 -10.11 -16.49
C GLN A 224 -37.83 -9.81 -17.93
N TRP A 225 -37.66 -8.56 -18.39
CA TRP A 225 -37.85 -8.11 -19.77
C TRP A 225 -37.08 -6.79 -20.00
N PRO A 226 -36.85 -6.35 -21.26
CA PRO A 226 -36.28 -5.04 -21.55
C PRO A 226 -37.10 -3.92 -20.90
N GLY A 227 -36.46 -3.04 -20.12
CA GLY A 227 -37.14 -1.98 -19.36
C GLY A 227 -37.89 -2.46 -18.10
N GLY A 228 -37.92 -3.76 -17.84
CA GLY A 228 -38.60 -4.38 -16.71
C GLY A 228 -37.85 -4.31 -15.38
N PRO A 229 -38.44 -4.91 -14.33
CA PRO A 229 -37.83 -4.94 -13.02
C PRO A 229 -36.49 -5.68 -13.06
N VAL A 230 -35.53 -5.15 -12.31
CA VAL A 230 -34.23 -5.77 -12.11
C VAL A 230 -34.24 -6.48 -10.77
N ILE A 231 -33.89 -7.77 -10.79
CA ILE A 231 -33.74 -8.60 -9.60
C ILE A 231 -32.24 -8.84 -9.41
N GLY A 232 -31.73 -8.48 -8.23
CA GLY A 232 -30.37 -8.81 -7.81
C GLY A 232 -30.40 -9.91 -6.76
N VAL A 233 -29.76 -11.03 -7.05
CA VAL A 233 -29.47 -12.08 -6.05
C VAL A 233 -28.04 -11.83 -5.57
N PHE A 234 -27.90 -11.59 -4.27
CA PHE A 234 -26.63 -11.24 -3.64
C PHE A 234 -26.14 -12.39 -2.78
N GLU A 235 -24.85 -12.69 -2.85
CA GLU A 235 -24.19 -13.71 -2.04
C GLU A 235 -22.94 -13.10 -1.38
N ALA A 236 -22.84 -13.21 -0.07
CA ALA A 236 -21.63 -12.89 0.68
C ALA A 236 -20.78 -14.16 0.73
N ARG A 237 -19.60 -14.13 0.10
CA ARG A 237 -18.68 -15.28 0.09
C ARG A 237 -17.31 -14.92 0.65
N HIS A 238 -16.60 -15.91 1.17
CA HIS A 238 -15.35 -15.73 1.90
C HIS A 238 -14.34 -16.84 1.59
N GLY A 239 -13.06 -16.47 1.65
CA GLY A 239 -11.93 -17.38 1.66
C GLY A 239 -11.63 -18.00 0.29
N PRO A 240 -10.45 -18.61 0.12
CA PRO A 240 -10.05 -19.29 -1.12
C PRO A 240 -11.01 -20.40 -1.57
N ASP A 241 -11.72 -21.04 -0.64
CA ASP A 241 -12.70 -22.09 -0.91
C ASP A 241 -14.07 -21.56 -1.33
N ASN A 242 -14.22 -20.23 -1.37
CA ASN A 242 -15.43 -19.56 -1.82
C ASN A 242 -16.66 -19.97 -1.01
N GLU A 243 -16.52 -20.00 0.31
CA GLU A 243 -17.58 -20.38 1.24
C GLU A 243 -18.72 -19.36 1.24
N LEU A 244 -19.97 -19.83 1.25
CA LEU A 244 -21.15 -18.97 1.30
C LEU A 244 -21.51 -18.63 2.74
N ILE A 245 -21.42 -17.35 3.11
CA ILE A 245 -21.83 -16.83 4.42
C ILE A 245 -23.34 -16.59 4.46
N GLY A 246 -23.90 -16.06 3.38
CA GLY A 246 -25.32 -15.73 3.32
C GLY A 246 -25.73 -15.20 1.96
N SER A 247 -27.04 -15.18 1.72
CA SER A 247 -27.60 -14.64 0.49
C SER A 247 -28.92 -13.92 0.74
N PHE A 248 -29.25 -12.99 -0.15
CA PHE A 248 -30.55 -12.30 -0.15
C PHE A 248 -30.89 -11.82 -1.56
N THR A 249 -32.15 -11.45 -1.76
CA THR A 249 -32.63 -10.93 -3.04
C THR A 249 -33.23 -9.53 -2.86
N LEU A 250 -32.91 -8.64 -3.79
CA LEU A 250 -33.53 -7.32 -3.91
C LEU A 250 -34.18 -7.19 -5.29
N ARG A 251 -35.21 -6.34 -5.36
CA ARG A 251 -35.92 -6.02 -6.61
C ARG A 251 -36.17 -4.53 -6.70
N VAL A 252 -35.97 -3.97 -7.88
CA VAL A 252 -36.44 -2.63 -8.25
C VAL A 252 -37.39 -2.71 -9.42
N GLY A 253 -38.36 -1.80 -9.46
CA GLY A 253 -39.40 -1.78 -10.49
C GLY A 253 -38.90 -1.39 -11.88
N THR A 254 -37.83 -0.58 -11.93
CA THR A 254 -37.25 -0.05 -13.17
C THR A 254 -35.72 -0.16 -13.17
N PRO A 255 -35.07 -0.17 -14.35
CA PRO A 255 -33.62 -0.15 -14.46
C PRO A 255 -32.96 1.08 -13.81
N ASP A 256 -33.65 2.22 -13.75
CA ASP A 256 -33.14 3.44 -13.12
C ASP A 256 -32.87 3.26 -11.62
N GLY A 257 -33.58 2.33 -10.97
CA GLY A 257 -33.36 1.96 -9.57
C GLY A 257 -32.15 1.05 -9.34
N LEU A 258 -31.41 0.63 -10.39
CA LEU A 258 -30.33 -0.34 -10.26
C LEU A 258 -29.18 0.15 -9.36
N SER A 259 -28.80 1.43 -9.47
CA SER A 259 -27.76 2.00 -8.59
C SER A 259 -28.16 1.90 -7.12
N GLN A 260 -29.39 2.28 -6.78
CA GLN A 260 -29.94 2.16 -5.44
C GLN A 260 -30.03 0.70 -4.96
N LEU A 261 -30.40 -0.23 -5.85
CA LEU A 261 -30.43 -1.66 -5.55
C LEU A 261 -29.03 -2.17 -5.18
N LEU A 262 -28.01 -1.78 -5.95
CA LEU A 262 -26.62 -2.18 -5.69
C LEU A 262 -26.10 -1.54 -4.40
N ASP A 263 -26.30 -0.23 -4.19
CA ASP A 263 -25.85 0.44 -2.97
C ASP A 263 -26.51 -0.18 -1.71
N THR A 264 -27.80 -0.54 -1.79
CA THR A 264 -28.50 -1.29 -0.73
C THR A 264 -27.92 -2.70 -0.57
N GLY A 265 -27.55 -3.35 -1.67
CA GLY A 265 -26.89 -4.64 -1.70
C GLY A 265 -25.54 -4.62 -0.97
N VAL A 266 -24.69 -3.62 -1.23
CA VAL A 266 -23.38 -3.50 -0.54
C VAL A 266 -23.57 -3.42 0.97
N LYS A 267 -24.50 -2.56 1.42
CA LYS A 267 -24.80 -2.43 2.85
C LYS A 267 -25.23 -3.76 3.50
N ARG A 268 -26.15 -4.48 2.86
CA ARG A 268 -26.63 -5.77 3.39
C ARG A 268 -25.57 -6.87 3.37
N ILE A 269 -24.68 -6.86 2.38
CA ILE A 269 -23.53 -7.77 2.35
C ILE A 269 -22.54 -7.44 3.49
N ASP A 270 -22.25 -6.15 3.71
CA ASP A 270 -21.42 -5.72 4.83
C ASP A 270 -22.05 -6.14 6.18
N ASP A 271 -23.36 -5.97 6.36
CA ASP A 271 -24.07 -6.45 7.55
C ASP A 271 -23.90 -7.96 7.76
N LEU A 272 -23.94 -8.77 6.69
CA LEU A 272 -23.69 -10.21 6.75
C LEU A 272 -22.24 -10.53 7.16
N TYR A 273 -21.24 -9.86 6.57
CA TYR A 273 -19.85 -10.06 6.96
C TYR A 273 -19.60 -9.65 8.42
N GLN A 274 -20.16 -8.53 8.87
CA GLN A 274 -20.05 -8.08 10.26
C GLN A 274 -20.75 -9.06 11.23
N GLN A 275 -21.89 -9.63 10.84
CA GLN A 275 -22.55 -10.68 11.62
C GLN A 275 -21.70 -11.95 11.69
N ALA A 276 -21.13 -12.38 10.57
CA ALA A 276 -20.25 -13.54 10.47
C ALA A 276 -18.94 -13.35 11.27
N ARG A 277 -18.42 -12.12 11.37
CA ARG A 277 -17.29 -11.85 12.25
C ARG A 277 -17.70 -11.96 13.72
N ARG A 278 -18.85 -11.38 14.09
CA ARG A 278 -19.33 -11.38 15.48
C ARG A 278 -19.68 -12.76 16.01
N ASN A 279 -20.17 -13.67 15.16
CA ASN A 279 -20.46 -15.05 15.55
C ASN A 279 -19.27 -16.00 15.38
N GLY A 280 -18.12 -15.51 14.87
CA GLY A 280 -16.89 -16.28 14.69
C GLY A 280 -16.83 -17.14 13.41
N SER A 281 -17.81 -17.07 12.52
CA SER A 281 -17.78 -17.81 11.24
C SER A 281 -16.94 -17.12 10.15
N LEU A 282 -16.58 -15.85 10.34
CA LEU A 282 -15.66 -15.10 9.50
C LEU A 282 -14.35 -14.89 10.26
N HIS A 283 -13.35 -15.70 9.93
CA HIS A 283 -11.98 -15.62 10.43
C HIS A 283 -11.01 -15.79 9.28
N VAL A 284 -9.77 -15.32 9.44
CA VAL A 284 -8.73 -15.57 8.44
C VAL A 284 -8.45 -17.07 8.38
N ASP A 285 -8.25 -17.59 7.18
CA ASP A 285 -7.77 -18.94 6.96
C ASP A 285 -6.30 -19.07 7.41
N ASP A 286 -6.06 -19.90 8.43
CA ASP A 286 -4.73 -20.12 8.99
C ASP A 286 -3.71 -20.61 7.95
N SER A 287 -4.15 -21.29 6.88
CA SER A 287 -3.28 -21.77 5.80
C SER A 287 -2.79 -20.66 4.86
N LEU A 288 -3.38 -19.46 4.94
CA LEU A 288 -2.93 -18.27 4.22
C LEU A 288 -1.85 -17.51 4.99
N SER A 289 -1.74 -17.74 6.30
CA SER A 289 -0.66 -17.15 7.09
C SER A 289 0.68 -17.74 6.65
N PRO A 290 1.73 -16.93 6.44
CA PRO A 290 3.06 -17.46 6.21
C PRO A 290 3.43 -18.35 7.41
N PRO A 291 4.10 -19.51 7.18
CA PRO A 291 4.57 -20.32 8.28
C PRO A 291 5.43 -19.45 9.20
N PRO A 292 5.35 -19.64 10.53
CA PRO A 292 6.20 -18.91 11.44
C PRO A 292 7.65 -19.03 10.96
N PRO A 293 8.44 -17.94 11.01
CA PRO A 293 9.87 -18.02 10.73
C PRO A 293 10.41 -19.23 11.49
N PRO A 294 11.20 -20.11 10.85
CA PRO A 294 11.75 -21.26 11.54
C PRO A 294 12.36 -20.75 12.84
N GLU A 295 11.87 -21.27 13.96
CA GLU A 295 12.45 -20.99 15.27
C GLU A 295 13.95 -21.21 15.09
N ALA A 296 14.76 -20.18 15.37
CA ALA A 296 16.19 -20.28 15.20
C ALA A 296 16.60 -21.53 15.96
N ALA A 297 17.04 -22.56 15.23
CA ALA A 297 17.40 -23.82 15.85
C ALA A 297 18.42 -23.47 16.93
N VAL A 298 18.03 -23.62 18.20
CA VAL A 298 19.01 -23.65 19.27
C VAL A 298 19.77 -24.93 18.99
N ILE A 299 20.91 -24.77 18.36
CA ILE A 299 21.83 -25.85 18.04
C ILE A 299 22.50 -26.20 19.37
N ASP A 300 21.77 -26.86 20.27
CA ASP A 300 22.38 -27.63 21.33
C ASP A 300 22.91 -28.91 20.69
N ASP A 301 24.23 -29.12 20.82
CA ASP A 301 25.00 -30.25 20.32
C ASP A 301 25.14 -30.41 18.80
N LEU A 302 26.03 -29.60 18.21
CA LEU A 302 26.96 -30.13 17.21
C LEU A 302 28.39 -29.95 17.77
N PRO A 303 29.28 -30.97 17.65
CA PRO A 303 30.67 -30.79 18.03
C PRO A 303 31.25 -29.64 17.21
N THR A 304 31.77 -28.65 17.91
CA THR A 304 32.39 -27.45 17.37
C THR A 304 33.49 -27.83 16.39
N ASP A 305 33.20 -27.68 15.10
CA ASP A 305 34.21 -27.68 14.06
C ASP A 305 34.79 -26.25 14.01
N ASP A 306 35.87 -26.04 14.77
CA ASP A 306 36.56 -24.78 15.09
C ASP A 306 37.04 -23.94 13.87
N THR A 307 36.66 -24.30 12.64
CA THR A 307 37.14 -23.68 11.40
C THR A 307 36.18 -22.65 10.81
N THR A 308 34.91 -22.62 11.23
CA THR A 308 33.90 -21.67 10.67
C THR A 308 33.73 -20.41 11.51
N ASP A 309 33.99 -20.48 12.83
CA ASP A 309 33.95 -19.32 13.73
C ASP A 309 35.12 -18.36 13.54
N ALA A 310 36.26 -18.85 13.04
CA ALA A 310 37.40 -17.99 12.73
C ALA A 310 37.11 -16.99 11.60
N ASN A 311 36.22 -17.30 10.65
CA ASN A 311 35.91 -16.39 9.55
C ASN A 311 34.75 -15.43 9.88
N THR A 312 33.82 -15.82 10.75
CA THR A 312 32.68 -14.96 11.11
C THR A 312 33.02 -13.98 12.24
N ALA A 313 33.89 -14.38 13.19
CA ALA A 313 34.42 -13.48 14.22
C ALA A 313 35.38 -12.41 13.65
N VAL A 314 36.07 -12.70 12.54
CA VAL A 314 36.93 -11.73 11.84
C VAL A 314 36.10 -10.66 11.09
N LEU A 315 34.81 -10.91 10.82
CA LEU A 315 33.93 -9.98 10.10
C LEU A 315 33.18 -9.01 11.03
N THR A 316 33.07 -9.32 12.32
CA THR A 316 32.35 -8.51 13.32
C THR A 316 33.24 -7.97 14.44
N GLY A 317 34.52 -8.36 14.51
CA GLY A 317 35.44 -8.03 15.60
C GLY A 317 36.63 -7.16 15.22
N GLY A 318 36.41 -5.91 14.78
CA GLY A 318 37.52 -4.96 14.63
C GLY A 318 37.06 -3.52 14.50
N ALA A 319 37.32 -2.70 15.53
CA ALA A 319 37.23 -1.25 15.42
C ALA A 319 38.19 -0.80 14.29
N GLY A 320 37.62 -0.34 13.18
CA GLY A 320 38.35 0.05 11.98
C GLY A 320 37.39 0.51 10.88
N ILE A 321 37.87 1.32 9.96
CA ILE A 321 37.11 1.84 8.82
C ILE A 321 36.91 0.70 7.81
N SER A 322 35.66 0.46 7.42
CA SER A 322 35.32 -0.52 6.38
C SER A 322 35.61 0.06 4.99
N ILE A 323 36.46 -0.62 4.23
CA ILE A 323 36.84 -0.27 2.87
C ILE A 323 36.46 -1.41 1.93
N ILE A 324 35.75 -1.09 0.84
CA ILE A 324 35.37 -2.03 -0.20
C ILE A 324 36.47 -2.04 -1.26
N VAL A 325 37.05 -3.22 -1.49
CA VAL A 325 38.13 -3.43 -2.46
C VAL A 325 37.61 -4.29 -3.61
N GLN A 326 37.65 -3.73 -4.82
CA GLN A 326 37.35 -4.44 -6.06
C GLN A 326 38.64 -5.01 -6.65
N PHE A 327 38.69 -6.30 -6.95
CA PHE A 327 39.88 -6.94 -7.51
C PHE A 327 39.53 -7.97 -8.59
N ASP A 328 40.39 -8.07 -9.59
CA ASP A 328 40.21 -9.00 -10.71
C ASP A 328 40.48 -10.44 -10.23
N THR A 329 39.54 -11.36 -10.44
CA THR A 329 39.60 -12.76 -9.96
C THR A 329 39.58 -13.75 -11.13
N PRO A 330 40.71 -13.97 -11.83
CA PRO A 330 40.76 -14.87 -12.97
C PRO A 330 40.61 -16.36 -12.59
N ALA A 331 40.95 -16.73 -11.35
CA ALA A 331 40.83 -18.10 -10.83
C ALA A 331 40.58 -18.07 -9.30
N ALA A 332 40.09 -19.18 -8.73
CA ALA A 332 39.82 -19.29 -7.30
C ALA A 332 41.07 -19.03 -6.42
N THR A 333 42.26 -19.37 -6.91
CA THR A 333 43.55 -19.09 -6.25
C THR A 333 43.86 -17.59 -6.15
N ALA A 334 43.27 -16.75 -7.00
CA ALA A 334 43.42 -15.29 -6.94
C ALA A 334 42.70 -14.70 -5.71
N VAL A 335 41.62 -15.34 -5.24
CA VAL A 335 40.87 -14.88 -4.06
C VAL A 335 41.71 -15.05 -2.80
N SER A 336 42.16 -16.27 -2.53
CA SER A 336 42.93 -16.59 -1.32
C SER A 336 44.26 -15.86 -1.26
N SER A 337 44.94 -15.70 -2.39
CA SER A 337 46.20 -14.94 -2.47
C SER A 337 46.00 -13.43 -2.27
N THR A 338 44.92 -12.85 -2.78
CA THR A 338 44.61 -11.42 -2.60
C THR A 338 44.18 -11.14 -1.16
N GLU A 339 43.34 -11.98 -0.57
CA GLU A 339 42.96 -11.86 0.84
C GLU A 339 44.17 -11.97 1.78
N ALA A 340 45.04 -12.96 1.57
CA ALA A 340 46.27 -13.10 2.36
C ALA A 340 47.20 -11.88 2.21
N ALA A 341 47.33 -11.35 0.99
CA ALA A 341 48.15 -10.16 0.73
C ALA A 341 47.62 -8.92 1.45
N LEU A 342 46.31 -8.74 1.55
CA LEU A 342 45.69 -7.62 2.26
C LEU A 342 45.73 -7.79 3.78
N ARG A 343 45.48 -9.00 4.31
CA ARG A 343 45.64 -9.26 5.75
C ARG A 343 47.05 -9.02 6.26
N ALA A 344 48.05 -9.21 5.39
CA ALA A 344 49.44 -8.97 5.74
C ALA A 344 49.81 -7.47 5.80
N ILE A 345 48.92 -6.54 5.45
CA ILE A 345 49.19 -5.10 5.52
C ILE A 345 49.03 -4.63 6.98
N PRO A 346 50.03 -3.97 7.58
CA PRO A 346 49.90 -3.41 8.93
C PRO A 346 48.67 -2.49 9.03
N GLY A 347 47.83 -2.72 10.05
CA GLY A 347 46.58 -1.98 10.24
C GLY A 347 45.34 -2.64 9.64
N VAL A 348 45.47 -3.66 8.77
CA VAL A 348 44.32 -4.45 8.31
C VAL A 348 43.91 -5.44 9.39
N ARG A 349 42.69 -5.26 9.91
CA ARG A 349 42.07 -6.12 10.94
C ARG A 349 41.37 -7.32 10.33
N SER A 350 40.74 -7.12 9.18
CA SER A 350 40.11 -8.19 8.41
C SER A 350 40.13 -7.90 6.92
N ALA A 351 40.20 -8.95 6.11
CA ALA A 351 40.00 -8.89 4.67
C ALA A 351 39.29 -10.17 4.22
N ALA A 352 38.08 -10.01 3.70
CA ALA A 352 37.20 -11.11 3.34
C ALA A 352 36.33 -10.77 2.13
N THR A 353 36.26 -11.70 1.18
CA THR A 353 35.47 -11.56 -0.04
C THR A 353 33.97 -11.65 0.28
N THR A 354 33.23 -10.56 0.04
CA THR A 354 31.78 -10.47 0.30
C THR A 354 30.95 -10.82 -0.94
N SER A 355 31.52 -10.70 -2.13
CA SER A 355 30.91 -11.16 -3.38
C SER A 355 31.99 -11.67 -4.34
N LEU A 356 31.84 -12.93 -4.75
CA LEU A 356 32.79 -13.63 -5.60
C LEU A 356 32.27 -13.72 -7.04
N ALA A 357 33.06 -13.22 -7.99
CA ALA A 357 32.80 -13.38 -9.42
C ALA A 357 34.02 -14.01 -10.10
N LEU A 358 34.00 -15.34 -10.28
CA LEU A 358 35.06 -16.07 -10.96
C LEU A 358 35.12 -15.69 -12.44
N GLY A 359 36.31 -15.29 -12.92
CA GLY A 359 36.49 -14.73 -14.27
C GLY A 359 36.08 -13.26 -14.39
N GLY A 360 35.71 -12.61 -13.27
CA GLY A 360 35.25 -11.22 -13.22
C GLY A 360 35.91 -10.43 -12.08
N VAL A 361 35.20 -9.42 -11.58
CA VAL A 361 35.65 -8.55 -10.48
C VAL A 361 34.94 -8.97 -9.20
N SER A 362 35.72 -9.39 -8.21
CA SER A 362 35.20 -9.72 -6.88
C SER A 362 35.27 -8.51 -5.95
N LEU A 363 34.37 -8.50 -4.96
CA LEU A 363 34.29 -7.47 -3.92
C LEU A 363 34.77 -8.06 -2.60
N MET A 364 35.73 -7.40 -1.99
CA MET A 364 36.26 -7.74 -0.67
C MET A 364 36.03 -6.60 0.30
N ARG A 365 35.57 -6.92 1.50
CA ARG A 365 35.50 -5.97 2.61
C ARG A 365 36.77 -6.07 3.44
N VAL A 366 37.37 -4.92 3.68
CA VAL A 366 38.59 -4.78 4.48
C VAL A 366 38.30 -3.87 5.65
N ALA A 367 38.48 -4.34 6.88
CA ALA A 367 38.48 -3.48 8.06
C ALA A 367 39.90 -2.96 8.30
N TYR A 368 40.10 -1.65 8.25
CA TYR A 368 41.41 -1.02 8.40
C TYR A 368 41.42 -0.04 9.58
N ASP A 369 42.41 -0.20 10.45
CA ASP A 369 42.62 0.63 11.63
C ASP A 369 43.70 1.70 11.31
N GLY A 370 43.25 2.82 10.71
CA GLY A 370 44.11 3.94 10.31
C GLY A 370 43.54 4.79 9.17
N ASP A 371 44.35 5.71 8.63
CA ASP A 371 43.98 6.55 7.49
C ASP A 371 43.91 5.74 6.17
N PRO A 372 42.77 5.76 5.43
CA PRO A 372 42.65 5.11 4.12
C PRO A 372 43.75 5.49 3.11
N ALA A 373 44.35 6.69 3.21
CA ALA A 373 45.46 7.08 2.36
C ALA A 373 46.73 6.23 2.61
N ALA A 374 46.99 5.84 3.87
CA ALA A 374 48.11 4.98 4.22
C ALA A 374 47.93 3.53 3.71
N LEU A 375 46.69 3.03 3.69
CA LEU A 375 46.37 1.72 3.10
C LEU A 375 46.68 1.71 1.60
N LYS A 376 46.34 2.79 0.88
CA LYS A 376 46.66 2.94 -0.54
C LYS A 376 48.18 2.89 -0.78
N THR A 377 48.96 3.66 -0.01
CA THR A 377 50.43 3.64 -0.13
C THR A 377 51.03 2.25 0.17
N ALA A 378 50.48 1.53 1.15
CA ALA A 378 50.92 0.17 1.48
C ALA A 378 50.59 -0.86 0.38
N LEU A 379 49.44 -0.70 -0.30
CA LEU A 379 49.07 -1.52 -1.46
C LEU A 379 49.98 -1.24 -2.67
N GLU A 380 50.28 0.04 -2.93
CA GLU A 380 51.20 0.45 -4.01
C GLU A 380 52.62 -0.06 -3.77
N ALA A 381 53.13 0.02 -2.53
CA ALA A 381 54.43 -0.54 -2.16
C ALA A 381 54.53 -2.07 -2.37
N ARG A 382 53.40 -2.78 -2.41
CA ARG A 382 53.30 -4.22 -2.66
C ARG A 382 52.99 -4.57 -4.12
N GLY A 383 53.09 -3.60 -5.03
CA GLY A 383 52.95 -3.81 -6.47
C GLY A 383 51.51 -3.84 -6.98
N TYR A 384 50.55 -3.32 -6.20
CA TYR A 384 49.19 -3.09 -6.67
C TYR A 384 49.04 -1.67 -7.23
N GLN A 385 48.44 -1.55 -8.41
CA GLN A 385 47.85 -0.30 -8.87
C GLN A 385 46.49 -0.12 -8.18
N VAL A 386 46.33 1.00 -7.48
CA VAL A 386 45.10 1.35 -6.76
C VAL A 386 44.39 2.49 -7.48
N PHE A 387 43.16 2.25 -7.91
CA PHE A 387 42.29 3.25 -8.53
C PHE A 387 41.17 3.64 -7.57
N GLY A 388 40.85 4.94 -7.52
CA GLY A 388 39.83 5.50 -6.63
C GLY A 388 40.38 6.13 -5.35
N SER A 389 39.48 6.68 -4.54
CA SER A 389 39.75 7.32 -3.25
C SER A 389 38.56 7.12 -2.29
N GLY A 390 38.79 7.24 -0.98
CA GLY A 390 37.77 7.03 0.04
C GLY A 390 37.60 5.56 0.44
N GLN A 391 36.36 5.12 0.66
CA GLN A 391 36.04 3.78 1.18
C GLN A 391 35.74 2.75 0.08
N THR A 392 35.96 3.08 -1.18
CA THR A 392 35.84 2.13 -2.30
C THR A 392 37.02 2.31 -3.24
N ILE A 393 37.82 1.26 -3.36
CA ILE A 393 39.04 1.26 -4.17
C ILE A 393 39.07 0.02 -5.08
N ARG A 394 39.65 0.16 -6.26
CA ARG A 394 39.92 -0.95 -7.16
C ARG A 394 41.41 -1.23 -7.19
N ILE A 395 41.80 -2.48 -7.00
CA ILE A 395 43.20 -2.91 -7.04
C ILE A 395 43.46 -3.81 -8.24
N ARG A 396 44.62 -3.64 -8.86
CA ARG A 396 45.13 -4.52 -9.91
C ARG A 396 46.60 -4.79 -9.68
N ARG A 397 47.04 -6.04 -9.82
CA ARG A 397 48.45 -6.40 -9.67
C ARG A 397 49.19 -6.07 -10.96
N VAL A 398 50.32 -5.36 -10.86
CA VAL A 398 51.20 -5.15 -12.01
C VAL A 398 52.01 -6.43 -12.22
N ALA A 399 51.97 -7.01 -13.42
CA ALA A 399 52.87 -8.12 -13.75
C ALA A 399 54.30 -7.57 -13.79
N GLN A 400 55.19 -8.02 -12.91
CA GLN A 400 56.62 -7.77 -13.04
C GLN A 400 57.11 -8.49 -14.31
N LEU A 401 57.53 -7.72 -15.31
CA LEU A 401 58.38 -8.24 -16.38
C LEU A 401 59.73 -8.60 -15.73
N LEU A 402 60.11 -9.88 -15.80
CA LEU A 402 61.42 -10.36 -15.36
C LEU A 402 62.56 -9.59 -16.08
N PRO A 403 63.70 -9.31 -15.42
CA PRO A 403 64.91 -8.88 -16.10
C PRO A 403 65.44 -9.99 -17.04
N PRO A 404 66.09 -9.67 -18.17
CA PRO A 404 66.63 -10.67 -19.07
C PRO A 404 67.97 -11.19 -18.55
N ASP A 405 67.96 -12.31 -17.82
CA ASP A 405 69.16 -13.14 -17.70
C ASP A 405 69.28 -13.98 -18.97
N LEU A 406 69.91 -13.41 -20.01
CA LEU A 406 70.43 -14.15 -21.15
C LEU A 406 71.76 -14.80 -20.75
N PRO A 407 71.90 -16.14 -20.76
CA PRO A 407 73.21 -16.75 -20.72
C PRO A 407 73.97 -16.40 -22.01
N ALA A 408 75.22 -15.95 -21.87
CA ALA A 408 76.10 -15.67 -22.99
C ALA A 408 76.35 -16.95 -23.81
N ASP A 409 76.05 -16.86 -25.09
CA ASP A 409 76.28 -17.89 -26.09
C ASP A 409 77.80 -18.08 -26.26
N ASN A 410 78.33 -19.19 -25.74
CA ASN A 410 79.72 -19.62 -25.96
C ASN A 410 79.72 -21.12 -26.24
N ALA A 411 79.46 -21.49 -27.50
CA ALA A 411 80.04 -22.68 -28.11
C ALA A 411 79.97 -22.56 -29.64
N THR A 412 81.10 -22.13 -30.21
CA THR A 412 81.47 -22.36 -31.60
C THR A 412 81.50 -23.86 -31.90
N THR A 413 80.69 -24.30 -32.86
CA THR A 413 81.06 -25.37 -33.79
C THR A 413 80.77 -24.86 -35.19
N GLY A 414 81.84 -24.53 -35.91
CA GLY A 414 81.85 -23.90 -37.23
C GLY A 414 83.08 -23.01 -37.36
#